data_AF-A0A4Q2DJI6-F1
#
_entry.id   AF-A0A4Q2DJI6-F1
#
_cell.length_a   1.000
_cell.length_b   1.000
_cell.length_c   1.000
_cell.angle_alpha   90.00
_cell.angle_beta   90.00
_cell.angle_gamma   90.00
#
_symmetry.space_group_name_H-M   'P 1'
#
loop_
_entity.id
_entity.type
_entity.pdbx_description
1 polymer ?
#
loop_
_entity_poly.entity_id
_entity_poly.type
_entity_poly.pdbx_seq_one_letter_code
_entity_poly.pdbx_strand_id
1 'polypeptide(L)'
;MPGDPTSSGYLDPLRLAFRDQVGAVMEKAIFPSFFHGKCQDPVTGVNPPGCPNPDCPVVCGTPGSMVHFYSKLRYIAYNTTWHLMHELARPGTPTFNEIQNNVEVIRNGARRRRLSLDPRGESSLPTNPGFSGGLISRAISTRDNYVKDSLARIFQDIRSILEKICGGVGDGTTNGLPYCSWEEIMKDYILTFP
;
A
#
# COMPACT_ATOMS: atom_id res chain seq x y z
N MET A 1 -3.39 -30.19 -8.67
CA MET A 1 -4.66 -29.54 -8.24
C MET A 1 -4.51 -28.05 -8.47
N PRO A 2 -5.43 -27.37 -9.16
CA PRO A 2 -5.39 -25.91 -9.27
C PRO A 2 -5.67 -25.33 -7.89
N GLY A 3 -4.75 -24.50 -7.39
CA GLY A 3 -4.82 -23.91 -6.06
C GLY A 3 -6.11 -23.15 -5.87
N ASP A 4 -6.78 -23.43 -4.75
CA ASP A 4 -7.85 -22.60 -4.23
C ASP A 4 -7.28 -21.17 -4.12
N PRO A 5 -7.84 -20.15 -4.78
CA PRO A 5 -7.37 -18.78 -4.62
C PRO A 5 -7.60 -18.43 -3.15
N THR A 6 -6.52 -18.38 -2.38
CA THR A 6 -6.56 -17.78 -1.05
C THR A 6 -7.26 -16.43 -1.16
N SER A 7 -8.02 -16.08 -0.13
CA SER A 7 -8.75 -14.81 -0.02
C SER A 7 -7.87 -13.54 -0.12
N SER A 8 -6.60 -13.67 -0.48
CA SER A 8 -5.63 -12.60 -0.75
C SER A 8 -5.30 -12.40 -2.24
N GLY A 9 -5.63 -13.35 -3.13
CA GLY A 9 -5.18 -13.31 -4.53
C GLY A 9 -5.70 -12.12 -5.34
N TYR A 10 -6.87 -11.58 -5.01
CA TYR A 10 -7.40 -10.38 -5.69
C TYR A 10 -6.63 -9.10 -5.36
N LEU A 11 -5.84 -9.06 -4.27
CA LEU A 11 -4.98 -7.94 -3.91
C LEU A 11 -3.53 -8.09 -4.41
N ASP A 12 -3.20 -9.19 -5.10
CA ASP A 12 -1.86 -9.38 -5.63
C ASP A 12 -1.38 -8.23 -6.52
N PRO A 13 -2.21 -7.60 -7.38
CA PRO A 13 -1.77 -6.44 -8.16
C PRO A 13 -1.23 -5.29 -7.29
N LEU A 14 -1.89 -5.03 -6.14
CA LEU A 14 -1.43 -4.01 -5.20
C LEU A 14 -0.11 -4.41 -4.55
N ARG A 15 0.00 -5.67 -4.10
CA ARG A 15 1.19 -6.18 -3.44
C ARG A 15 2.40 -6.16 -4.37
N LEU A 16 2.22 -6.56 -5.63
CA LEU A 16 3.26 -6.55 -6.66
C LEU A 16 3.69 -5.12 -6.98
N ALA A 17 2.74 -4.24 -7.31
CA ALA A 17 3.04 -2.86 -7.62
C ALA A 17 3.72 -2.11 -6.47
N PHE A 18 3.30 -2.38 -5.22
CA PHE A 18 3.96 -1.83 -4.04
C PHE A 18 5.40 -2.31 -3.92
N ARG A 19 5.64 -3.63 -3.99
CA ARG A 19 6.98 -4.20 -3.88
C ARG A 19 7.92 -3.67 -4.97
N ASP A 20 7.40 -3.49 -6.18
CA ASP A 20 8.20 -3.05 -7.32
C ASP A 20 8.58 -1.56 -7.23
N GLN A 21 7.77 -0.74 -6.54
CA GLN A 21 7.99 0.71 -6.43
C GLN A 21 8.61 1.14 -5.10
N VAL A 22 8.38 0.40 -4.01
CA VAL A 22 8.73 0.84 -2.66
C VAL A 22 10.21 1.12 -2.50
N GLY A 23 11.10 0.34 -3.12
CA GLY A 23 12.55 0.55 -3.02
C GLY A 23 12.97 1.95 -3.47
N ALA A 24 12.64 2.32 -4.71
CA ALA A 24 13.01 3.61 -5.29
C ALA A 24 12.31 4.79 -4.61
N VAL A 25 11.03 4.63 -4.25
CA VAL A 25 10.27 5.70 -3.58
C VAL A 25 10.79 5.93 -2.17
N MET A 26 11.10 4.85 -1.44
CA MET A 26 11.65 4.91 -0.07
C MET A 26 13.06 5.49 -0.08
N GLU A 27 13.92 5.01 -0.98
CA GLU A 27 15.27 5.56 -1.16
C GLU A 27 15.18 7.07 -1.37
N LYS A 28 14.36 7.52 -2.33
CA LYS A 28 14.18 8.96 -2.62
C LYS A 28 13.66 9.74 -1.41
N ALA A 29 12.71 9.17 -0.66
CA ALA A 29 12.10 9.81 0.50
C ALA A 29 13.07 9.95 1.69
N ILE A 30 14.03 9.03 1.82
CA ILE A 30 15.10 9.08 2.82
C ILE A 30 16.24 9.97 2.29
N PHE A 31 16.75 9.66 1.10
CA PHE A 31 17.89 10.29 0.43
C PHE A 31 17.52 10.76 -1.00
N PRO A 32 17.79 12.02 -1.39
CA PRO A 32 18.38 13.09 -0.61
C PRO A 32 17.35 13.91 0.19
N SER A 33 16.09 13.47 0.30
CA SER A 33 15.00 14.33 0.77
C SER A 33 15.17 14.83 2.21
N PHE A 34 15.47 13.94 3.16
CA PHE A 34 15.80 14.34 4.53
C PHE A 34 17.28 14.18 4.81
N PHE A 35 17.84 13.02 4.50
CA PHE A 35 19.27 12.76 4.67
C PHE A 35 20.00 13.07 3.37
N HIS A 36 21.01 13.93 3.43
CA HIS A 36 21.65 14.48 2.21
C HIS A 36 22.92 13.74 1.75
N GLY A 37 23.32 12.66 2.46
CA GLY A 37 24.46 11.81 2.09
C GLY A 37 25.86 12.42 2.30
N LYS A 38 25.96 13.71 2.65
CA LYS A 38 27.24 14.37 3.00
C LYS A 38 27.11 15.08 4.34
N CYS A 39 28.06 14.83 5.25
CA CYS A 39 28.13 15.53 6.54
C CYS A 39 28.84 16.87 6.46
N GLN A 40 29.04 17.45 5.27
CA GLN A 40 29.59 18.79 5.18
C GLN A 40 28.62 19.77 5.83
N ASP A 41 29.13 20.55 6.78
CA ASP A 41 28.45 21.72 7.29
C ASP A 41 28.06 22.62 6.08
N PRO A 42 26.77 22.96 5.92
CA PRO A 42 26.30 23.73 4.78
C PRO A 42 26.84 25.16 4.75
N VAL A 43 27.33 25.68 5.88
CA VAL A 43 27.92 27.02 6.03
C VAL A 43 29.42 26.98 5.76
N THR A 44 30.13 26.00 6.32
CA THR A 44 31.61 25.98 6.26
C THR A 44 32.18 25.04 5.20
N GLY A 45 31.39 24.10 4.68
CA GLY A 45 31.84 23.07 3.75
C GLY A 45 32.82 22.06 4.36
N VAL A 46 33.06 22.14 5.67
CA VAL A 46 33.99 21.27 6.40
C VAL A 46 33.22 20.04 6.90
N ASN A 47 33.85 18.87 6.80
CA ASN A 47 33.35 17.68 7.48
C ASN A 47 33.59 17.88 8.99
N PRO A 48 32.55 17.88 9.83
CA PRO A 48 32.72 17.97 11.27
C PRO A 48 33.62 16.82 11.73
N PRO A 49 34.43 17.03 12.80
CA PRO A 49 35.24 15.95 13.37
C PRO A 49 34.33 14.73 13.56
N GLY A 50 34.76 13.60 13.00
CA GLY A 50 33.92 12.43 12.73
C GLY A 50 32.93 12.18 13.86
N CYS A 51 31.64 12.14 13.51
CA CYS A 51 30.58 12.01 14.49
C CYS A 51 30.91 10.84 15.42
N PRO A 52 31.07 11.08 16.73
CA PRO A 52 31.34 10.01 17.66
C PRO A 52 30.20 9.01 17.57
N ASN A 53 30.58 7.77 17.28
CA ASN A 53 29.81 6.56 17.49
C ASN A 53 28.95 6.67 18.77
N PRO A 54 27.60 6.54 18.75
CA PRO A 54 26.65 6.39 17.65
C PRO A 54 25.67 7.59 17.50
N ASP A 55 25.98 8.77 18.04
CA ASP A 55 25.03 9.87 18.16
C ASP A 55 25.50 11.14 17.42
N CYS A 56 24.85 11.46 16.30
CA CYS A 56 25.24 12.56 15.40
C CYS A 56 24.05 13.48 15.10
N PRO A 57 23.99 14.70 15.66
CA PRO A 57 22.87 15.62 15.45
C PRO A 57 22.88 16.32 14.09
N VAL A 58 23.89 16.06 13.25
CA VAL A 58 23.96 16.60 11.88
C VAL A 58 23.12 15.73 10.96
N VAL A 59 22.23 16.32 10.15
CA VAL A 59 21.40 15.57 9.18
C VAL A 59 22.20 15.33 7.90
N CYS A 60 22.88 14.19 7.84
CA CYS A 60 23.81 13.92 6.73
C CYS A 60 23.79 12.50 6.18
N GLY A 61 22.95 11.62 6.73
CA GLY A 61 22.75 10.27 6.20
C GLY A 61 23.83 9.27 6.55
N THR A 62 24.81 9.64 7.39
CA THR A 62 25.70 8.67 8.02
C THR A 62 24.94 7.79 9.02
N PRO A 63 25.48 6.60 9.32
CA PRO A 63 24.89 5.71 10.32
C PRO A 63 24.52 6.39 11.64
N GLY A 64 25.45 7.13 12.25
CA GLY A 64 25.18 7.86 13.50
C GLY A 64 24.09 8.94 13.36
N SER A 65 23.99 9.59 12.20
CA SER A 65 22.93 10.58 11.91
C SER A 65 21.57 9.90 11.79
N MET A 66 21.52 8.76 11.09
CA MET A 66 20.29 7.99 10.95
C MET A 66 19.81 7.41 12.29
N VAL A 67 20.73 6.99 13.17
CA VAL A 67 20.42 6.54 14.53
C VAL A 67 19.90 7.69 15.39
N HIS A 68 20.57 8.85 15.38
CA HIS A 68 20.11 10.04 16.11
C HIS A 68 18.70 10.46 15.68
N PHE A 69 18.43 10.48 14.37
CA PHE A 69 17.14 10.85 13.79
C PHE A 69 16.22 9.65 13.51
N TYR A 70 16.35 8.55 14.25
CA TYR A 70 15.60 7.32 13.95
C TYR A 70 14.08 7.51 13.98
N SER A 71 13.57 8.32 14.92
CA SER A 71 12.14 8.65 14.99
C SER A 71 11.64 9.30 13.69
N LYS A 72 12.47 10.16 13.09
CA LYS A 72 12.20 10.80 11.80
C LYS A 72 12.34 9.82 10.64
N LEU A 73 13.36 8.96 10.64
CA LEU A 73 13.52 7.89 9.65
C LEU A 73 12.28 6.98 9.61
N ARG A 74 11.80 6.54 10.77
CA ARG A 74 10.59 5.72 10.90
C ARG A 74 9.35 6.46 10.40
N TYR A 75 9.21 7.74 10.73
CA TYR A 75 8.12 8.57 10.20
C TYR A 75 8.16 8.67 8.67
N ILE A 76 9.33 8.92 8.08
CA ILE A 76 9.50 8.96 6.63
C ILE A 76 9.08 7.62 6.03
N ALA A 77 9.53 6.50 6.60
CA ALA A 77 9.18 5.17 6.12
C ALA A 77 7.67 4.89 6.17
N TYR A 78 7.03 5.20 7.30
CA TYR A 78 5.59 5.08 7.47
C TYR A 78 4.83 5.96 6.47
N ASN A 79 5.17 7.25 6.41
CA ASN A 79 4.45 8.21 5.59
C ASN A 79 4.58 7.87 4.09
N THR A 80 5.78 7.46 3.67
CA THR A 80 6.04 7.00 2.31
C THR A 80 5.23 5.75 1.97
N THR A 81 5.17 4.78 2.89
CA THR A 81 4.40 3.55 2.71
C THR A 81 2.91 3.86 2.51
N TRP A 82 2.32 4.66 3.40
CA TRP A 82 0.91 5.01 3.31
C TRP A 82 0.61 5.74 1.99
N HIS A 83 1.41 6.74 1.62
CA HIS A 83 1.20 7.52 0.40
C HIS A 83 1.32 6.65 -0.85
N LEU A 84 2.31 5.75 -0.89
CA LEU A 84 2.47 4.84 -2.02
C LEU A 84 1.27 3.89 -2.14
N MET A 85 0.83 3.28 -1.04
CA MET A 85 -0.35 2.41 -1.05
C MET A 85 -1.60 3.16 -1.51
N HIS A 86 -1.80 4.40 -1.03
CA HIS A 86 -2.94 5.24 -1.43
C HIS A 86 -2.89 5.60 -2.91
N GLU A 87 -1.72 6.00 -3.44
CA GLU A 87 -1.58 6.33 -4.86
C GLU A 87 -1.83 5.11 -5.75
N LEU A 88 -1.29 3.94 -5.39
CA LEU A 88 -1.51 2.70 -6.14
C LEU A 88 -2.98 2.26 -6.11
N ALA A 89 -3.66 2.45 -4.98
CA ALA A 89 -5.05 2.07 -4.79
C ALA A 89 -6.06 3.15 -5.22
N ARG A 90 -5.61 4.26 -5.82
CA ARG A 90 -6.50 5.34 -6.25
C ARG A 90 -7.39 4.87 -7.42
N PRO A 91 -8.69 5.19 -7.44
CA PRO A 91 -9.55 4.85 -8.57
C PRO A 91 -9.00 5.37 -9.90
N GLY A 92 -8.99 4.51 -10.92
CA GLY A 92 -8.49 4.83 -12.25
C GLY A 92 -7.01 4.49 -12.49
N THR A 93 -6.26 4.04 -11.47
CA THR A 93 -4.92 3.48 -11.70
C THR A 93 -5.00 2.08 -12.32
N PRO A 94 -3.96 1.64 -13.05
CA PRO A 94 -3.88 0.27 -13.57
C PRO A 94 -4.07 -0.77 -12.46
N THR A 95 -3.39 -0.58 -11.32
CA THR A 95 -3.47 -1.46 -10.15
C THR A 95 -4.89 -1.54 -9.59
N PHE A 96 -5.58 -0.41 -9.41
CA PHE A 96 -6.95 -0.41 -8.92
C PHE A 96 -7.89 -1.14 -9.88
N ASN A 97 -7.76 -0.88 -11.19
CA ASN A 97 -8.61 -1.51 -12.20
C ASN A 97 -8.43 -3.03 -12.23
N GLU A 98 -7.20 -3.52 -12.05
CA GLU A 98 -6.92 -4.96 -11.98
C GLU A 98 -7.53 -5.61 -10.73
N ILE A 99 -7.43 -4.96 -9.56
CA ILE A 99 -8.10 -5.41 -8.33
C ILE A 99 -9.62 -5.46 -8.52
N GLN A 100 -10.20 -4.40 -9.11
CA GLN A 100 -11.63 -4.34 -9.41
C GLN A 100 -12.05 -5.53 -10.28
N ASN A 101 -11.33 -5.79 -11.38
CA ASN A 101 -11.59 -6.92 -12.27
C ASN A 101 -11.51 -8.26 -11.54
N ASN A 102 -10.49 -8.46 -10.69
CA ASN A 102 -10.31 -9.69 -9.92
C ASN A 102 -11.49 -9.94 -8.96
N VAL A 103 -11.94 -8.89 -8.26
CA VAL A 103 -13.11 -8.95 -7.35
C VAL A 103 -14.39 -9.27 -8.13
N GLU A 104 -14.58 -8.66 -9.30
CA GLU A 104 -15.74 -8.91 -10.16
C GLU A 104 -15.77 -10.35 -10.68
N VAL A 105 -14.64 -10.89 -11.11
CA VAL A 105 -14.50 -12.29 -11.56
C VAL A 105 -14.89 -13.26 -10.44
N ILE A 106 -14.37 -13.06 -9.23
CA ILE A 106 -14.68 -13.91 -8.07
C ILE A 106 -16.17 -13.83 -7.73
N ARG A 107 -16.75 -12.62 -7.68
CA ARG A 107 -18.17 -12.40 -7.39
C ARG A 107 -19.06 -13.09 -8.42
N ASN A 108 -18.72 -12.97 -9.69
CA ASN A 108 -19.48 -13.59 -10.78
C ASN A 108 -19.36 -15.12 -10.76
N GLY A 109 -18.18 -15.67 -10.45
CA GLY A 109 -17.97 -17.11 -10.28
C GLY A 109 -18.74 -17.70 -9.09
N ALA A 110 -18.83 -16.98 -7.97
CA ALA A 110 -19.64 -17.38 -6.82
C ALA A 110 -21.14 -17.40 -7.15
N ARG A 111 -21.61 -16.43 -7.95
CA ARG A 111 -23.01 -16.36 -8.37
C ARG A 111 -23.42 -17.49 -9.32
N ARG A 112 -22.57 -17.84 -10.30
CA ARG A 112 -22.83 -18.97 -11.23
C ARG A 112 -22.97 -20.30 -10.48
N ARG A 113 -22.13 -20.53 -9.45
CA ARG A 113 -22.22 -21.74 -8.62
C ARG A 113 -23.53 -21.84 -7.82
N ARG A 114 -24.07 -20.71 -7.34
CA ARG A 114 -25.36 -20.68 -6.62
C ARG A 114 -26.57 -20.91 -7.52
N LEU A 115 -26.50 -20.49 -8.79
CA LEU A 115 -27.59 -20.69 -9.76
C LEU A 115 -27.61 -22.10 -10.36
N SER A 116 -26.54 -22.88 -10.19
CA SER A 116 -26.42 -24.24 -10.72
C SER A 116 -26.89 -25.33 -9.74
N LEU A 117 -27.49 -24.94 -8.61
CA LEU A 117 -27.90 -25.81 -7.51
C LEU A 117 -29.44 -25.93 -7.35
N ASP A 118 -30.20 -25.60 -8.39
CA ASP A 118 -31.61 -25.94 -8.51
C ASP A 118 -31.81 -27.09 -9.52
N PRO A 119 -32.02 -28.34 -9.05
CA PRO A 119 -32.51 -29.41 -9.90
C PRO A 119 -34.03 -29.46 -9.76
N ARG A 120 -34.78 -28.61 -10.48
CA ARG A 120 -36.22 -28.84 -10.74
C ARG A 120 -36.80 -27.88 -11.76
N GLY A 121 -37.39 -28.43 -12.81
CA GLY A 121 -38.45 -27.78 -13.57
C GLY A 121 -38.11 -27.44 -15.01
N GLU A 122 -38.14 -28.47 -15.85
CA GLU A 122 -38.39 -28.36 -17.28
C GLU A 122 -39.69 -27.57 -17.48
N SER A 123 -39.62 -26.34 -17.98
CA SER A 123 -40.78 -25.58 -18.45
C SER A 123 -40.33 -24.62 -19.53
N SER A 124 -40.57 -25.06 -20.76
CA SER A 124 -40.50 -24.31 -22.01
C SER A 124 -41.29 -23.00 -21.92
N LEU A 125 -40.60 -21.88 -22.15
CA LEU A 125 -41.22 -20.58 -22.44
C LEU A 125 -40.60 -20.02 -23.74
N PRO A 126 -41.42 -19.45 -24.63
CA PRO A 126 -41.00 -19.06 -25.96
C PRO A 126 -40.12 -17.81 -25.94
N THR A 127 -39.02 -17.90 -26.66
CA THR A 127 -38.02 -16.85 -26.90
C THR A 127 -38.66 -15.69 -27.67
N ASN A 128 -38.79 -14.53 -27.02
CA ASN A 128 -39.22 -13.28 -27.66
C ASN A 128 -37.98 -12.42 -27.95
N PRO A 129 -37.54 -12.24 -29.21
CA PRO A 129 -36.28 -11.56 -29.53
C PRO A 129 -36.54 -10.07 -29.79
N GLY A 130 -36.73 -9.26 -28.75
CA GLY A 130 -37.06 -7.84 -29.00
C GLY A 130 -36.76 -6.80 -27.92
N PHE A 131 -36.41 -7.15 -26.68
CA PHE A 131 -36.51 -6.14 -25.60
C PHE A 131 -35.53 -6.31 -24.43
N SER A 132 -34.20 -6.36 -24.66
CA SER A 132 -33.27 -6.54 -23.52
C SER A 132 -31.90 -5.87 -23.58
N GLY A 133 -31.53 -5.15 -24.64
CA GLY A 133 -30.17 -4.58 -24.75
C GLY A 133 -29.86 -3.43 -23.76
N GLY A 134 -30.81 -2.51 -23.61
CA GLY A 134 -30.61 -1.29 -22.81
C GLY A 134 -30.71 -1.48 -21.28
N LEU A 135 -31.60 -2.38 -20.84
CA LEU A 135 -31.80 -2.65 -19.41
C LEU A 135 -30.67 -3.52 -18.83
N ILE A 136 -30.13 -4.45 -19.62
CA ILE A 136 -28.96 -5.24 -19.22
C ILE A 136 -27.73 -4.33 -19.15
N SER A 137 -27.51 -3.45 -20.13
CA SER A 137 -26.39 -2.50 -20.12
C SER A 137 -26.45 -1.54 -18.93
N ARG A 138 -27.63 -1.01 -18.59
CA ARG A 138 -27.81 -0.20 -17.38
C ARG A 138 -27.52 -0.99 -16.11
N ALA A 139 -28.11 -2.18 -15.96
CA ALA A 139 -27.90 -3.01 -14.78
C ALA A 139 -26.44 -3.50 -14.61
N ILE A 140 -25.68 -3.63 -15.69
CA ILE A 140 -24.23 -3.88 -15.66
C ILE A 140 -23.50 -2.61 -15.21
N SER A 141 -23.78 -1.46 -15.83
CA SER A 141 -23.12 -0.19 -15.48
C SER A 141 -23.32 0.24 -14.01
N THR A 142 -24.53 0.06 -13.44
CA THR A 142 -24.78 0.37 -12.02
C THR A 142 -24.04 -0.58 -11.09
N ARG A 143 -23.77 -1.82 -11.53
CA ARG A 143 -23.08 -2.85 -10.73
C ARG A 143 -21.57 -2.67 -10.73
N ASP A 144 -21.00 -2.23 -11.84
CA ASP A 144 -19.56 -1.94 -11.96
C ASP A 144 -19.22 -0.74 -11.07
N ASN A 145 -20.09 0.27 -11.05
CA ASN A 145 -19.96 1.41 -10.15
C ASN A 145 -20.02 1.00 -8.67
N TYR A 146 -20.87 0.04 -8.28
CA TYR A 146 -20.93 -0.42 -6.88
C TYR A 146 -19.62 -1.02 -6.37
N VAL A 147 -18.97 -1.89 -7.18
CA VAL A 147 -17.69 -2.51 -6.77
C VAL A 147 -16.62 -1.45 -6.68
N LYS A 148 -16.52 -0.59 -7.69
CA LYS A 148 -15.61 0.55 -7.72
C LYS A 148 -15.78 1.44 -6.49
N ASP A 149 -17.00 1.86 -6.18
CA ASP A 149 -17.30 2.74 -5.05
C ASP A 149 -16.97 2.07 -3.71
N SER A 150 -17.24 0.76 -3.59
CA SER A 150 -16.91 -0.01 -2.38
C SER A 150 -15.41 -0.12 -2.17
N LEU A 151 -14.65 -0.45 -3.22
CA LEU A 151 -13.19 -0.53 -3.16
C LEU A 151 -12.57 0.83 -2.88
N ALA A 152 -13.07 1.90 -3.52
CA ALA A 152 -12.60 3.25 -3.28
C ALA A 152 -12.76 3.65 -1.81
N ARG A 153 -13.90 3.33 -1.18
CA ARG A 153 -14.12 3.58 0.25
C ARG A 153 -13.16 2.80 1.13
N ILE A 154 -12.97 1.50 0.86
CA ILE A 154 -12.02 0.67 1.63
C ILE A 154 -10.61 1.24 1.55
N PHE A 155 -10.18 1.68 0.35
CA PHE A 155 -8.83 2.20 0.16
C PHE A 155 -8.65 3.64 0.69
N GLN A 156 -9.71 4.41 0.85
CA GLN A 156 -9.65 5.70 1.57
C GLN A 156 -9.22 5.52 3.03
N ASP A 157 -9.54 4.37 3.63
CA ASP A 157 -9.25 4.09 5.04
C ASP A 157 -7.84 3.49 5.27
N ILE A 158 -6.99 3.36 4.23
CA ILE A 158 -5.64 2.76 4.33
C ILE A 158 -4.84 3.35 5.48
N ARG A 159 -4.84 4.68 5.63
CA ARG A 159 -4.11 5.35 6.71
C ARG A 159 -4.61 4.91 8.09
N SER A 160 -5.92 4.96 8.31
CA SER A 160 -6.51 4.58 9.59
C SER A 160 -6.26 3.10 9.91
N ILE A 161 -6.31 2.23 8.91
CA ILE A 161 -5.98 0.80 9.07
C ILE A 161 -4.51 0.64 9.47
N LEU A 162 -3.58 1.35 8.82
CA LEU A 162 -2.16 1.30 9.15
C LEU A 162 -1.87 1.84 10.56
N GLU A 163 -2.44 2.97 10.95
CA GLU A 163 -2.30 3.54 12.31
C GLU A 163 -2.80 2.56 13.37
N LYS A 164 -3.95 1.92 13.11
CA LYS A 164 -4.52 0.90 13.99
C LYS A 164 -3.60 -0.32 14.13
N ILE A 165 -3.06 -0.84 13.02
CA ILE A 165 -2.15 -1.98 13.03
C ILE A 165 -0.85 -1.63 13.76
N CYS A 166 -0.32 -0.43 13.51
CA CYS A 166 0.95 0.02 14.08
C CYS A 166 0.84 0.51 15.53
N GLY A 167 -0.37 0.59 16.09
CA GLY A 167 -0.61 0.89 17.50
C GLY A 167 -0.52 2.36 17.88
N GLY A 168 -0.67 3.29 16.92
CA GLY A 168 -0.73 4.71 17.20
C GLY A 168 -0.65 5.60 15.97
N VAL A 169 -0.27 6.88 16.17
CA VAL A 169 -0.34 7.93 15.14
C VAL A 169 1.04 8.12 14.50
N GLY A 170 1.07 8.03 13.17
CA GLY A 170 2.27 8.34 12.38
C GLY A 170 2.43 9.82 12.11
N ASP A 171 2.47 10.67 13.14
CA ASP A 171 2.62 12.13 13.00
C ASP A 171 4.09 12.62 12.98
N GLY A 172 5.03 11.73 13.35
CA GLY A 172 6.46 11.99 13.34
C GLY A 172 6.97 12.83 14.51
N THR A 173 6.12 13.14 15.48
CA THR A 173 6.48 13.91 16.69
C THR A 173 6.84 13.01 17.87
N THR A 174 6.36 11.77 17.89
CA THR A 174 6.56 10.83 18.99
C THR A 174 6.95 9.42 18.51
N ASN A 175 7.28 8.54 19.46
CA ASN A 175 7.37 7.09 19.23
C ASN A 175 6.01 6.42 18.91
N GLY A 176 5.07 7.14 18.29
CA GLY A 176 3.66 6.80 18.10
C GLY A 176 3.31 5.62 17.19
N LEU A 177 4.28 4.83 16.72
CA LEU A 177 4.03 3.58 15.97
C LEU A 177 4.78 2.41 16.64
N PRO A 178 4.36 1.99 17.86
CA PRO A 178 5.11 1.02 18.66
C PRO A 178 5.17 -0.38 18.05
N TYR A 179 4.14 -0.81 17.30
CA TYR A 179 4.10 -2.15 16.71
C TYR A 179 4.71 -2.25 15.31
N CYS A 180 5.00 -1.10 14.69
CA CYS A 180 5.69 -1.00 13.40
C CYS A 180 7.06 -0.35 13.58
N SER A 181 7.78 -0.76 14.63
CA SER A 181 9.13 -0.28 14.92
C SER A 181 10.06 -1.47 15.12
N TRP A 182 11.18 -1.45 14.42
CA TRP A 182 12.30 -2.35 14.64
C TRP A 182 13.49 -1.55 15.17
N GLU A 183 13.23 -0.54 16.01
CA GLU A 183 14.19 0.50 16.38
C GLU A 183 15.55 -0.04 16.80
N GLU A 184 15.59 -0.89 17.82
CA GLU A 184 16.85 -1.45 18.33
C GLU A 184 17.60 -2.22 17.22
N ILE A 185 16.94 -3.21 16.60
CA ILE A 185 17.55 -4.06 15.56
C ILE A 185 18.01 -3.24 14.35
N MET A 186 17.23 -2.23 13.97
CA MET A 186 17.52 -1.41 12.80
C MET A 186 18.64 -0.40 13.10
N LYS A 187 18.71 0.16 14.30
CA LYS A 187 19.84 1.00 14.71
C LYS A 187 21.14 0.18 14.71
N ASP A 188 21.12 -1.02 15.29
CA ASP A 188 22.27 -1.93 15.26
C ASP A 188 22.70 -2.25 13.83
N TYR A 189 21.74 -2.55 12.95
CA TYR A 189 21.99 -2.79 11.54
C TYR A 189 22.59 -1.57 10.83
N ILE A 190 22.05 -0.37 11.04
CA ILE A 190 22.55 0.88 10.46
C ILE A 190 24.02 1.10 10.85
N LEU A 191 24.38 0.83 12.11
CA LEU A 191 25.76 0.99 12.62
C LEU A 191 26.75 -0.04 12.06
N THR A 192 26.29 -1.07 11.33
CA THR A 192 27.18 -1.99 10.61
C THR A 192 27.77 -1.39 9.33
N PHE A 193 27.20 -0.30 8.83
CA PHE A 193 27.67 0.39 7.64
C PHE A 193 28.76 1.41 8.00
N PRO A 194 29.78 1.59 7.13
CA PRO A 194 30.87 2.54 7.34
C PRO A 194 30.46 4.01 7.17
#